data_AF-A0A2V5X124-F1
#
_entry.id   AF-A0A2V5X124-F1
#
_cell.length_a   1.000
_cell.length_b   1.000
_cell.length_c   1.000
_cell.angle_alpha   90.00
_cell.angle_beta   90.00
_cell.angle_gamma   90.00
#
_symmetry.space_group_name_H-M   'P 1'
#
loop_
_entity.id
_entity.type
_entity.pdbx_description
1 polymer ?
#
loop_
_entity_poly.entity_id
_entity_poly.type
_entity_poly.pdbx_seq_one_letter_code
_entity_poly.pdbx_strand_id
1 'polypeptide(L)'
;NDYIPWPGEVDRDWQPDWVFGGQDNTYATNPKMWNNSGYGFHAEGGSIFAYATGLPRVERAVYFQGGSTARYEMGSTNKIYPVYRCPSTGAIGLAQRVNFSMNEELDPTTDLTKVGPAGVKVTSVVNPTQKILLVNEDPATMRNASFKPDGTAINGRFITHNGRINIGFADGHIETMKDKQVREIQTGVQQKIYFDPFYR
;
A
#
# COMPACT_ATOMS: atom_id res chain seq x y z
N ASN A 1 -5.31 19.09 -4.56
CA ASN A 1 -3.86 18.91 -4.36
C ASN A 1 -3.41 17.75 -5.22
N ASP A 2 -2.56 18.01 -6.21
CA ASP A 2 -2.20 17.05 -7.27
C ASP A 2 -0.94 16.26 -6.89
N TYR A 3 -0.98 15.61 -5.73
CA TYR A 3 0.13 14.80 -5.23
C TYR A 3 -0.32 13.36 -5.00
N ILE A 4 0.52 12.44 -5.48
CA ILE A 4 0.49 11.03 -5.13
C ILE A 4 1.17 10.90 -3.77
N PRO A 5 0.53 10.29 -2.76
CA PRO A 5 1.10 10.14 -1.42
C PRO A 5 2.32 9.22 -1.42
N TRP A 6 3.00 9.15 -0.29
CA TRP A 6 4.06 8.15 -0.10
C TRP A 6 3.47 6.77 0.16
N PRO A 7 4.17 5.70 -0.26
CA PRO A 7 3.68 4.33 -0.10
C PRO A 7 3.60 3.87 1.36
N GLY A 8 4.28 4.57 2.27
CA GLY A 8 4.36 4.20 3.68
C GLY A 8 5.34 3.06 3.92
N GLU A 9 5.74 2.90 5.17
CA GLU A 9 6.57 1.79 5.64
C GLU A 9 6.04 1.31 6.99
N VAL A 10 6.47 0.12 7.44
CA VAL A 10 6.03 -0.44 8.73
C VAL A 10 6.24 0.59 9.84
N ASP A 11 5.14 1.00 10.47
CA ASP A 11 5.08 1.95 11.60
C ASP A 11 5.75 3.32 11.35
N ARG A 12 5.94 3.71 10.08
CA ARG A 12 6.53 5.03 9.76
C ARG A 12 5.55 6.17 10.04
N ASP A 13 4.31 5.98 9.60
CA ASP A 13 3.15 6.82 9.87
C ASP A 13 3.38 8.31 9.64
N TRP A 14 4.05 8.65 8.53
CA TRP A 14 4.28 10.04 8.15
C TRP A 14 3.02 10.66 7.57
N GLN A 15 2.88 11.98 7.72
CA GLN A 15 1.68 12.69 7.27
C GLN A 15 1.32 12.45 5.79
N PRO A 16 2.27 12.31 4.85
CA PRO A 16 1.96 11.97 3.46
C PRO A 16 1.70 10.49 3.20
N ASP A 17 2.01 9.58 4.14
CA ASP A 17 1.80 8.14 3.95
C ASP A 17 0.32 7.85 3.73
N TRP A 18 0.04 6.98 2.74
CA TRP A 18 -1.34 6.70 2.34
C TRP A 18 -2.08 5.75 3.29
N VAL A 19 -1.36 5.08 4.19
CA VAL A 19 -1.89 4.31 5.34
C VAL A 19 -0.94 4.43 6.53
N PHE A 20 -1.45 4.14 7.74
CA PHE A 20 -0.64 3.95 8.95
C PHE A 20 -0.57 2.48 9.37
N GLY A 21 0.38 2.17 10.25
CA GLY A 21 0.64 0.86 10.84
C GLY A 21 1.44 -0.06 9.93
N GLY A 22 1.16 -1.35 10.05
CA GLY A 22 1.88 -2.43 9.37
C GLY A 22 2.26 -3.54 10.33
N GLN A 23 3.00 -4.51 9.83
CA GLN A 23 3.41 -5.65 10.63
C GLN A 23 4.79 -6.17 10.23
N ASP A 24 5.61 -6.49 11.22
CA ASP A 24 6.88 -7.18 11.02
C ASP A 24 6.72 -8.53 10.34
N ASN A 25 5.55 -9.16 10.43
CA ASN A 25 5.26 -10.44 9.81
C ASN A 25 3.77 -10.55 9.43
N THR A 26 3.48 -11.14 8.27
CA THR A 26 2.11 -11.35 7.78
C THR A 26 1.39 -12.49 8.50
N TYR A 27 2.14 -13.41 9.12
CA TYR A 27 1.61 -14.61 9.77
C TYR A 27 0.66 -15.40 8.86
N ALA A 28 1.02 -15.55 7.58
CA ALA A 28 0.15 -16.07 6.53
C ALA A 28 -0.51 -17.43 6.83
N THR A 29 0.13 -18.26 7.67
CA THR A 29 -0.36 -19.59 8.06
C THR A 29 -0.85 -19.69 9.50
N ASN A 30 -0.89 -18.58 10.26
CA ASN A 30 -1.27 -18.58 11.67
C ASN A 30 -2.37 -17.55 11.97
N PRO A 31 -3.66 -17.90 11.74
CA PRO A 31 -4.79 -16.99 11.94
C PRO A 31 -4.95 -16.45 13.37
N LYS A 32 -4.38 -17.12 14.38
CA LYS A 32 -4.46 -16.64 15.76
C LYS A 32 -3.71 -15.31 15.95
N MET A 33 -2.65 -15.08 15.17
CA MET A 33 -1.85 -13.86 15.23
C MET A 33 -2.58 -12.65 14.67
N TRP A 34 -3.55 -12.86 13.77
CA TRP A 34 -4.34 -11.80 13.16
C TRP A 34 -5.30 -11.11 14.14
N ASN A 35 -5.52 -11.70 15.32
CA ASN A 35 -6.36 -11.10 16.37
C ASN A 35 -5.60 -10.10 17.25
N ASN A 36 -4.29 -9.91 17.03
CA ASN A 36 -3.52 -8.89 17.74
C ASN A 36 -4.03 -7.50 17.36
N SER A 37 -4.16 -6.60 18.33
CA SER A 37 -4.64 -5.24 18.08
C SER A 37 -3.75 -4.44 17.13
N GLY A 38 -2.44 -4.68 17.19
CA GLY A 38 -1.47 -4.06 16.28
C GLY A 38 -1.29 -4.76 14.94
N TYR A 39 -2.11 -5.76 14.62
CA TYR A 39 -2.06 -6.38 13.29
C TYR A 39 -2.88 -5.57 12.28
N GLY A 40 -2.32 -5.37 11.10
CA GLY A 40 -2.98 -4.76 9.95
C GLY A 40 -2.73 -3.26 9.81
N PHE A 41 -3.42 -2.67 8.85
CA PHE A 41 -3.21 -1.30 8.41
C PHE A 41 -4.38 -0.40 8.79
N HIS A 42 -4.09 0.88 9.00
CA HIS A 42 -5.05 1.91 9.38
C HIS A 42 -5.23 2.91 8.25
N ALA A 43 -6.16 2.60 7.34
CA ALA A 43 -6.48 3.47 6.21
C ALA A 43 -6.96 4.85 6.67
N GLU A 44 -7.66 4.92 7.80
CA GLU A 44 -8.16 6.17 8.36
C GLU A 44 -7.08 7.15 8.80
N GLY A 45 -5.88 6.65 9.11
CA GLY A 45 -4.69 7.47 9.34
C GLY A 45 -4.04 7.95 8.05
N GLY A 46 -4.40 7.36 6.92
CA GLY A 46 -3.85 7.61 5.59
C GLY A 46 -4.23 8.94 4.95
N SER A 47 -3.32 9.49 4.15
CA SER A 47 -3.48 10.79 3.50
C SER A 47 -4.61 10.88 2.46
N ILE A 48 -5.01 9.75 1.86
CA ILE A 48 -6.09 9.71 0.86
C ILE A 48 -7.46 9.35 1.45
N PHE A 49 -7.54 9.08 2.75
CA PHE A 49 -8.74 8.57 3.40
C PHE A 49 -9.97 9.46 3.23
N ALA A 50 -9.82 10.74 3.54
CA ALA A 50 -10.91 11.70 3.44
C ALA A 50 -11.40 11.86 2.00
N TYR A 51 -10.51 11.72 1.02
CA TYR A 51 -10.87 11.76 -0.40
C TYR A 51 -11.66 10.52 -0.83
N ALA A 52 -11.19 9.32 -0.47
CA ALA A 52 -11.82 8.07 -0.87
C ALA A 52 -13.17 7.80 -0.17
N THR A 53 -13.34 8.29 1.06
CA THR A 53 -14.49 7.94 1.91
C THR A 53 -15.42 9.11 2.24
N GLY A 54 -14.95 10.36 2.11
CA GLY A 54 -15.66 11.55 2.59
C GLY A 54 -15.65 11.72 4.11
N LEU A 55 -14.98 10.84 4.87
CA LEU A 55 -14.91 10.87 6.32
C LEU A 55 -13.69 11.67 6.82
N PRO A 56 -13.71 12.20 8.05
CA PRO A 56 -12.54 12.85 8.63
C PRO A 56 -11.39 11.86 8.80
N ARG A 57 -10.18 12.29 8.42
CA ARG A 57 -8.93 11.54 8.64
C ARG A 57 -8.58 11.52 10.13
N VAL A 58 -8.00 10.42 10.59
CA VAL A 58 -7.38 10.32 11.91
C VAL A 58 -6.02 10.98 11.87
N GLU A 59 -5.89 12.07 12.64
CA GLU A 59 -4.64 12.81 12.73
C GLU A 59 -3.54 12.02 13.44
N ARG A 60 -2.28 12.23 13.05
CA ARG A 60 -1.12 11.57 13.68
C ARG A 60 -1.08 11.76 15.19
N ALA A 61 -1.44 12.93 15.71
CA ALA A 61 -1.48 13.18 17.15
C ALA A 61 -2.53 12.34 17.91
N VAL A 62 -3.61 11.94 17.22
CA VAL A 62 -4.63 11.03 17.77
C VAL A 62 -4.14 9.59 17.69
N TYR A 63 -3.48 9.22 16.58
CA TYR A 63 -2.91 7.88 16.40
C TYR A 63 -1.79 7.59 17.43
N PHE A 64 -0.86 8.53 17.64
CA PHE A 64 0.24 8.44 18.61
C PHE A 64 -0.10 9.02 19.99
N GLN A 65 -1.33 8.82 20.48
CA GLN A 65 -1.76 9.41 21.75
C GLN A 65 -0.85 9.00 22.91
N GLY A 66 -0.18 9.98 23.53
CA GLY A 66 0.78 9.72 24.62
C GLY A 66 2.12 9.13 24.17
N GLY A 67 2.46 9.28 22.89
CA GLY A 67 3.72 8.79 22.31
C GLY A 67 3.69 7.32 21.90
N SER A 68 2.51 6.69 21.86
CA SER A 68 2.34 5.27 21.50
C SER A 68 1.05 5.06 20.69
N THR A 69 1.06 4.08 19.78
CA THR A 69 -0.09 3.66 18.97
C THR A 69 -1.02 2.71 19.73
N ALA A 70 -0.54 2.09 20.82
CA ALA A 70 -1.21 0.97 21.49
C ALA A 70 -2.65 1.29 21.91
N ARG A 71 -2.90 2.50 22.42
CA ARG A 71 -4.25 2.92 22.82
C ARG A 71 -5.20 3.02 21.63
N TYR A 72 -4.71 3.55 20.51
CA TYR A 72 -5.50 3.68 19.30
C TYR A 72 -5.80 2.31 18.70
N GLU A 73 -4.78 1.46 18.59
CA GLU A 73 -4.88 0.10 18.07
C GLU A 73 -5.90 -0.73 18.84
N MET A 74 -5.82 -0.76 20.19
CA MET A 74 -6.79 -1.47 21.04
C MET A 74 -8.25 -1.06 20.77
N GLY A 75 -8.50 0.21 20.45
CA GLY A 75 -9.84 0.75 20.21
C GLY A 75 -10.32 0.69 18.76
N SER A 76 -9.41 0.41 17.81
CA SER A 76 -9.68 0.53 16.36
C SER A 76 -9.52 -0.79 15.60
N THR A 77 -9.28 -1.90 16.29
CA THR A 77 -8.97 -3.23 15.73
C THR A 77 -9.95 -3.78 14.69
N ASN A 78 -11.20 -3.29 14.69
CA ASN A 78 -12.29 -3.82 13.89
C ASN A 78 -12.83 -2.85 12.81
N LYS A 79 -12.19 -1.70 12.62
CA LYS A 79 -12.63 -0.77 11.57
C LYS A 79 -12.09 -1.23 10.22
N ILE A 80 -13.01 -1.56 9.32
CA ILE A 80 -12.69 -2.04 7.97
C ILE A 80 -13.43 -1.17 6.97
N TYR A 81 -12.68 -0.61 6.01
CA TYR A 81 -13.22 0.22 4.94
C TYR A 81 -13.19 -0.58 3.62
N PRO A 82 -14.35 -0.94 3.04
CA PRO A 82 -14.39 -1.81 1.87
C PRO A 82 -13.59 -1.32 0.67
N VAL A 83 -13.44 0.01 0.48
CA VAL A 83 -12.73 0.60 -0.67
C VAL A 83 -11.22 0.36 -0.64
N TYR A 84 -10.66 -0.04 0.51
CA TYR A 84 -9.22 -0.30 0.69
C TYR A 84 -8.85 -1.78 0.61
N ARG A 85 -9.83 -2.66 0.36
CA ARG A 85 -9.59 -4.10 0.29
C ARG A 85 -10.31 -4.74 -0.88
N CYS A 86 -9.66 -5.68 -1.54
CA CYS A 86 -10.33 -6.67 -2.35
C CYS A 86 -10.97 -7.73 -1.46
N PRO A 87 -12.26 -8.06 -1.66
CA PRO A 87 -12.93 -9.13 -0.93
C PRO A 87 -12.34 -10.54 -1.18
N SER A 88 -11.70 -10.78 -2.33
CA SER A 88 -11.23 -12.11 -2.71
C SER A 88 -10.06 -12.61 -1.86
N THR A 89 -9.37 -11.72 -1.13
CA THR A 89 -8.23 -12.05 -0.25
C THR A 89 -8.63 -12.80 1.03
N GLY A 90 -9.92 -13.01 1.26
CA GLY A 90 -10.42 -13.81 2.38
C GLY A 90 -10.10 -13.23 3.76
N ALA A 91 -9.95 -14.12 4.75
CA ALA A 91 -9.82 -13.76 6.15
C ALA A 91 -8.53 -12.98 6.48
N ILE A 92 -7.40 -13.33 5.85
CA ILE A 92 -6.14 -12.61 6.08
C ILE A 92 -6.22 -11.17 5.57
N GLY A 93 -6.78 -10.95 4.37
CA GLY A 93 -6.94 -9.59 3.87
C GLY A 93 -8.02 -8.80 4.62
N LEU A 94 -9.02 -9.47 5.21
CA LEU A 94 -9.94 -8.82 6.15
C LEU A 94 -9.19 -8.33 7.40
N ALA A 95 -8.30 -9.16 7.96
CA ALA A 95 -7.51 -8.82 9.13
C ALA A 95 -6.47 -7.73 8.85
N GLN A 96 -5.88 -7.71 7.66
CA GLN A 96 -4.97 -6.62 7.24
C GLN A 96 -5.69 -5.29 7.01
N ARG A 97 -7.01 -5.30 6.76
CA ARG A 97 -7.88 -4.13 6.54
C ARG A 97 -7.60 -3.37 5.23
N VAL A 98 -6.35 -3.31 4.80
CA VAL A 98 -5.89 -2.81 3.50
C VAL A 98 -5.13 -3.92 2.79
N ASN A 99 -5.40 -4.13 1.49
CA ASN A 99 -4.67 -5.12 0.68
C ASN A 99 -4.32 -4.63 -0.74
N PHE A 100 -4.26 -3.31 -0.89
CA PHE A 100 -3.55 -2.70 -1.99
C PHE A 100 -2.21 -2.22 -1.46
N SER A 101 -1.17 -2.29 -2.28
CA SER A 101 0.16 -1.78 -1.98
C SER A 101 0.54 -0.74 -3.02
N MET A 102 1.14 0.36 -2.57
CA MET A 102 1.55 1.46 -3.41
C MET A 102 2.99 1.29 -3.85
N ASN A 103 3.30 1.66 -5.09
CA ASN A 103 4.65 1.53 -5.65
C ASN A 103 5.74 2.19 -4.74
N GLU A 104 6.75 1.40 -4.33
CA GLU A 104 7.83 1.84 -3.42
C GLU A 104 8.72 2.93 -4.03
N GLU A 105 8.86 3.00 -5.36
CA GLU A 105 9.70 4.02 -6.03
C GLU A 105 9.10 5.44 -5.92
N LEU A 106 7.89 5.58 -5.38
CA LEU A 106 7.29 6.86 -4.98
C LEU A 106 7.81 7.35 -3.61
N ASP A 107 8.56 6.51 -2.90
CA ASP A 107 9.06 6.80 -1.57
C ASP A 107 10.25 7.77 -1.59
N PRO A 108 10.28 8.79 -0.71
CA PRO A 108 11.39 9.72 -0.63
C PRO A 108 12.69 9.05 -0.18
N THR A 109 12.64 7.94 0.56
CA THR A 109 13.83 7.24 1.05
C THR A 109 14.57 6.48 -0.04
N THR A 110 13.90 6.18 -1.15
CA THR A 110 14.50 5.55 -2.34
C THR A 110 15.36 6.55 -3.11
N ASP A 111 14.91 7.82 -3.21
CA ASP A 111 15.69 8.96 -3.71
C ASP A 111 15.10 10.31 -3.26
N LEU A 112 15.72 10.94 -2.27
CA LEU A 112 15.26 12.19 -1.65
C LEU A 112 15.29 13.39 -2.61
N THR A 113 15.99 13.29 -3.75
CA THR A 113 16.09 14.40 -4.70
C THR A 113 14.86 14.52 -5.61
N LYS A 114 14.04 13.47 -5.66
CA LYS A 114 12.96 13.34 -6.64
C LYS A 114 11.56 13.55 -6.06
N VAL A 115 11.40 13.44 -4.73
CA VAL A 115 10.09 13.43 -4.06
C VAL A 115 9.99 14.55 -3.01
N GLY A 116 8.89 15.31 -3.03
CA GLY A 116 8.65 16.41 -2.10
C GLY A 116 7.98 15.98 -0.79
N PRO A 117 7.88 16.87 0.22
CA PRO A 117 7.32 16.56 1.54
C PRO A 117 5.81 16.26 1.54
N ALA A 118 5.13 16.45 0.40
CA ALA A 118 3.71 16.16 0.22
C ALA A 118 3.46 14.92 -0.67
N GLY A 119 4.52 14.24 -1.12
CA GLY A 119 4.43 13.16 -2.10
C GLY A 119 5.07 13.50 -3.46
N VAL A 120 4.72 12.70 -4.46
CA VAL A 120 5.12 12.89 -5.87
C VAL A 120 4.07 13.72 -6.58
N LYS A 121 4.47 14.79 -7.26
CA LYS A 121 3.52 15.61 -8.03
C LYS A 121 3.02 14.81 -9.24
N VAL A 122 1.72 14.70 -9.45
CA VAL A 122 1.15 13.92 -10.58
C VAL A 122 1.76 14.36 -11.92
N THR A 123 1.94 15.67 -12.12
CA THR A 123 2.53 16.24 -13.35
C THR A 123 4.01 15.93 -13.56
N SER A 124 4.71 15.39 -12.55
CA SER A 124 6.11 14.97 -12.67
C SER A 124 6.26 13.51 -13.09
N VAL A 125 5.16 12.74 -13.08
CA VAL A 125 5.18 11.34 -13.51
C VAL A 125 5.32 11.28 -15.03
N VAL A 126 6.39 10.65 -15.49
CA VAL A 126 6.67 10.43 -16.91
C VAL A 126 5.88 9.21 -17.38
N ASN A 127 5.19 9.33 -18.52
CA ASN A 127 4.38 8.26 -19.13
C ASN A 127 3.42 7.59 -18.12
N PRO A 128 2.49 8.34 -17.49
CA PRO A 128 1.69 7.87 -16.36
C PRO A 128 0.81 6.65 -16.68
N THR A 129 0.47 6.44 -17.95
CA THR A 129 -0.22 5.24 -18.46
C THR A 129 0.59 3.95 -18.32
N GLN A 130 1.88 4.01 -17.99
CA GLN A 130 2.74 2.85 -17.79
C GLN A 130 3.32 2.77 -16.38
N LYS A 131 3.07 3.77 -15.52
CA LYS A 131 3.59 3.81 -14.15
C LYS A 131 2.59 3.22 -13.17
N ILE A 132 3.00 2.16 -12.51
CA ILE A 132 2.21 1.51 -11.46
C ILE A 132 2.06 2.46 -10.30
N LEU A 133 0.82 2.60 -9.83
CA LEU A 133 0.47 3.36 -8.65
C LEU A 133 0.07 2.42 -7.51
N LEU A 134 -0.91 1.55 -7.75
CA LEU A 134 -1.42 0.59 -6.76
C LEU A 134 -1.47 -0.82 -7.34
N VAL A 135 -1.15 -1.79 -6.50
CA VAL A 135 -1.19 -3.21 -6.83
C VAL A 135 -2.07 -3.91 -5.80
N ASN A 136 -2.99 -4.77 -6.24
CA ASN A 136 -3.70 -5.65 -5.31
C ASN A 136 -2.78 -6.79 -4.85
N GLU A 137 -1.97 -6.54 -3.83
CA GLU A 137 -0.95 -7.48 -3.37
C GLU A 137 -1.56 -8.73 -2.72
N ASP A 138 -0.83 -9.85 -2.78
CA ASP A 138 -1.15 -11.02 -1.96
C ASP A 138 -0.97 -10.65 -0.48
N PRO A 139 -2.04 -10.73 0.34
CA PRO A 139 -1.94 -10.45 1.78
C PRO A 139 -0.87 -11.30 2.49
N ALA A 140 -0.52 -12.48 1.97
CA ALA A 140 0.51 -13.31 2.55
C ALA A 140 1.93 -12.68 2.49
N THR A 141 2.17 -11.72 1.59
CA THR A 141 3.46 -11.04 1.42
C THR A 141 3.49 -9.59 1.89
N MET A 142 2.31 -9.02 2.16
CA MET A 142 2.13 -7.61 2.47
C MET A 142 2.43 -7.30 3.94
N ARG A 143 3.63 -6.80 4.23
CA ARG A 143 4.08 -6.38 5.58
C ARG A 143 3.85 -4.90 5.84
N ASN A 144 4.18 -4.08 4.85
CA ASN A 144 3.83 -2.69 4.72
C ASN A 144 2.82 -2.56 3.56
N ALA A 145 2.32 -1.36 3.31
CA ALA A 145 1.48 -1.10 2.15
C ALA A 145 2.28 -0.51 0.97
N SER A 146 3.55 -0.94 0.87
CA SER A 146 4.51 -0.57 -0.14
C SER A 146 4.85 -1.77 -1.01
N PHE A 147 4.67 -1.63 -2.32
CA PHE A 147 4.93 -2.68 -3.29
C PHE A 147 6.37 -2.56 -3.78
N LYS A 148 7.26 -3.30 -3.12
CA LYS A 148 8.69 -3.36 -3.44
C LYS A 148 8.98 -4.33 -4.59
N PRO A 149 9.48 -3.86 -5.74
CA PRO A 149 9.99 -4.76 -6.78
C PRO A 149 11.18 -5.57 -6.24
N ASP A 150 11.29 -6.84 -6.66
CA ASP A 150 12.26 -7.81 -6.13
C ASP A 150 12.19 -8.03 -4.59
N GLY A 151 11.12 -7.57 -3.94
CA GLY A 151 10.89 -7.72 -2.50
C GLY A 151 10.12 -8.98 -2.13
N THR A 152 9.45 -8.97 -0.97
CA THR A 152 8.60 -10.08 -0.51
C THR A 152 7.46 -10.38 -1.49
N ALA A 153 6.99 -9.36 -2.22
CA ALA A 153 5.97 -9.44 -3.26
C ALA A 153 6.28 -10.46 -4.37
N ILE A 154 7.57 -10.74 -4.65
CA ILE A 154 7.95 -11.74 -5.66
C ILE A 154 7.48 -13.15 -5.28
N ASN A 155 7.30 -13.42 -3.99
CA ASN A 155 6.84 -14.72 -3.50
C ASN A 155 5.30 -14.80 -3.37
N GLY A 156 4.59 -13.73 -3.74
CA GLY A 156 3.14 -13.65 -3.69
C GLY A 156 2.50 -14.66 -4.63
N ARG A 157 1.34 -15.19 -4.22
CA ARG A 157 0.50 -16.10 -4.99
C ARG A 157 -0.82 -15.41 -5.30
N PHE A 158 -0.95 -14.87 -6.51
CA PHE A 158 -2.17 -14.20 -6.96
C PHE A 158 -3.28 -15.18 -7.42
N ILE A 159 -3.43 -16.30 -6.70
CA ILE A 159 -4.44 -17.33 -6.96
C ILE A 159 -5.85 -16.77 -6.73
N THR A 160 -5.97 -15.80 -5.82
CA THR A 160 -7.21 -15.18 -5.34
C THR A 160 -8.02 -14.44 -6.41
N HIS A 161 -7.47 -14.17 -7.60
CA HIS A 161 -8.23 -13.62 -8.73
C HIS A 161 -8.12 -14.45 -10.00
N ASN A 162 -8.18 -15.78 -9.88
CA ASN A 162 -8.07 -16.68 -11.02
C ASN A 162 -6.73 -16.49 -11.78
N GLY A 163 -5.64 -16.35 -11.02
CA GLY A 163 -4.28 -16.16 -11.56
C GLY A 163 -4.00 -14.76 -12.13
N ARG A 164 -4.80 -13.77 -11.73
CA ARG A 164 -4.67 -12.38 -12.18
C ARG A 164 -4.51 -11.42 -11.00
N ILE A 165 -4.19 -10.18 -11.31
CA ILE A 165 -4.06 -9.09 -10.35
C ILE A 165 -4.67 -7.82 -10.96
N ASN A 166 -5.23 -6.95 -10.14
CA ASN A 166 -5.61 -5.60 -10.58
C ASN A 166 -4.49 -4.63 -10.24
N ILE A 167 -4.12 -3.83 -11.22
CA ILE A 167 -3.08 -2.79 -11.12
C ILE A 167 -3.71 -1.47 -11.53
N GLY A 168 -3.59 -0.48 -10.65
CA GLY A 168 -3.92 0.91 -10.94
C GLY A 168 -2.67 1.66 -11.38
N PHE A 169 -2.80 2.46 -12.43
CA PHE A 169 -1.72 3.27 -12.99
C PHE A 169 -1.83 4.74 -12.56
N ALA A 170 -0.76 5.50 -12.74
CA ALA A 170 -0.65 6.88 -12.27
C ALA A 170 -1.59 7.87 -13.00
N ASP A 171 -2.11 7.52 -14.17
CA ASP A 171 -3.16 8.26 -14.89
C ASP A 171 -4.59 7.88 -14.42
N GLY A 172 -4.70 6.89 -13.53
CA GLY A 172 -5.96 6.47 -12.92
C GLY A 172 -6.67 5.30 -13.63
N HIS A 173 -6.16 4.78 -14.74
CA HIS A 173 -6.75 3.59 -15.33
C HIS A 173 -6.36 2.33 -14.54
N ILE A 174 -7.15 1.27 -14.74
CA ILE A 174 -6.96 -0.03 -14.08
C ILE A 174 -6.80 -1.09 -15.15
N GLU A 175 -5.77 -1.92 -15.02
CA GLU A 175 -5.61 -3.13 -15.82
C GLU A 175 -5.62 -4.38 -14.96
N THR A 176 -6.00 -5.49 -15.60
CA THR A 176 -5.88 -6.81 -15.00
C THR A 176 -4.74 -7.57 -15.68
N MET A 177 -3.70 -7.92 -14.93
CA MET A 177 -2.51 -8.63 -15.43
C MET A 177 -2.45 -10.07 -14.91
N LYS A 178 -1.80 -10.97 -15.66
CA LYS A 178 -1.49 -12.33 -15.19
C LYS A 178 -0.31 -12.31 -14.23
N ASP A 179 -0.28 -13.23 -13.25
CA ASP A 179 0.85 -13.41 -12.32
C ASP A 179 2.22 -13.39 -13.01
N LYS A 180 2.36 -14.09 -14.14
CA LYS A 180 3.61 -14.11 -14.92
C LYS A 180 4.06 -12.71 -15.36
N GLN A 181 3.13 -11.87 -15.84
CA GLN A 181 3.46 -10.51 -16.29
C GLN A 181 3.92 -9.66 -15.09
N VAL A 182 3.25 -9.80 -13.94
CA VAL A 182 3.63 -9.11 -12.70
C VAL A 182 5.02 -9.49 -12.21
N ARG A 183 5.41 -10.76 -12.40
CA ARG A 183 6.78 -11.20 -12.11
C ARG A 183 7.79 -10.61 -13.09
N GLU A 184 7.47 -10.61 -14.38
CA GLU A 184 8.34 -10.05 -15.41
C GLU A 184 8.60 -8.55 -15.19
N ILE A 185 7.56 -7.77 -14.86
CA ILE A 185 7.69 -6.32 -14.65
C ILE A 185 8.47 -5.93 -13.39
N GLN A 186 8.57 -6.83 -12.41
CA GLN A 186 9.36 -6.60 -11.20
C GLN A 186 10.88 -6.71 -11.43
N THR A 187 11.32 -7.21 -12.60
CA THR A 187 12.73 -7.53 -12.85
C THR A 187 13.34 -6.71 -13.99
N GLY A 188 14.66 -6.50 -13.90
CA GLY A 188 15.47 -5.95 -14.99
C GLY A 188 15.07 -4.53 -15.43
N VAL A 189 15.00 -4.31 -16.74
CA VAL A 189 14.63 -2.97 -17.29
C VAL A 189 13.16 -2.63 -17.07
N GLN A 190 12.30 -3.65 -16.95
CA GLN A 190 10.87 -3.43 -16.78
C GLN A 190 10.56 -2.78 -15.44
N GLN A 191 11.32 -3.09 -14.38
CA GLN A 191 11.17 -2.42 -13.09
C GLN A 191 11.26 -0.89 -13.25
N LYS A 192 12.27 -0.38 -13.98
CA LYS A 192 12.41 1.07 -14.20
C LYS A 192 11.26 1.63 -15.04
N ILE A 193 10.82 0.88 -16.04
CA ILE A 193 9.71 1.29 -16.92
C ILE A 193 8.40 1.42 -16.13
N TYR A 194 8.09 0.47 -15.25
CA TYR A 194 6.80 0.40 -14.57
C TYR A 194 6.79 1.05 -13.18
N PHE A 195 7.92 1.08 -12.46
CA PHE A 195 7.99 1.55 -11.08
C PHE A 195 8.60 2.94 -10.96
N ASP A 196 9.75 3.24 -11.59
CA ASP A 196 10.37 4.57 -11.47
C ASP A 196 9.48 5.62 -12.15
N PRO A 197 8.83 6.53 -11.40
CA PRO A 197 7.88 7.49 -11.96
C PRO A 197 8.57 8.56 -12.81
N PHE A 198 9.90 8.66 -12.78
CA PHE A 198 10.70 9.66 -13.49
C PHE A 198 11.48 9.08 -14.68
N TYR A 199 11.45 7.76 -14.86
CA TYR A 199 12.12 7.08 -15.97
C TYR A 199 11.34 7.25 -17.29
N ARG A 200 12.05 7.61 -18.36
CA ARG A 200 11.53 7.86 -19.72
C ARG A 200 11.53 6.62 -20.59
#